data_AF-A0A392TE21-F1
#
_entry.id   AF-A0A392TE21-F1
#
_cell.length_a   1.000
_cell.length_b   1.000
_cell.length_c   1.000
_cell.angle_alpha   90.00
_cell.angle_beta   90.00
_cell.angle_gamma   90.00
#
_symmetry.space_group_name_H-M   'P 1'
#
loop_
_entity.id
_entity.type
_entity.pdbx_description
1 polymer ?
#
loop_
_entity_poly.entity_id
_entity_poly.type
_entity_poly.pdbx_seq_one_letter_code
_entity_poly.pdbx_strand_id
1 'polypeptide(L)'
;AASLLVWIQDNVSWGLGFGIPAVAMAIAVVSFFSGTRLYRNQKPGGSPITRTCQVIVASIRKYNVEVPDDESRLYETQETLSAIQGSRKL
;
A
#
# COMPACT_ATOMS: atom_id res chain seq x y z
N ALA A 1 1.45 22.91 27.78
CA ALA A 1 1.12 21.52 28.13
C ALA A 1 2.23 20.62 27.61
N ALA A 2 3.00 19.97 28.49
CA ALA A 2 4.03 19.02 28.09
C ALA A 2 3.45 17.59 28.18
N SER A 3 3.65 16.79 27.14
CA SER A 3 3.23 15.39 27.13
C SER A 3 4.07 14.59 28.12
N LEU A 4 3.48 13.64 28.85
CA LEU A 4 4.16 12.82 29.87
C LEU A 4 5.46 12.17 29.33
N LEU A 5 5.45 11.70 28.08
CA LEU A 5 6.64 11.12 27.43
C LEU A 5 7.77 12.13 27.26
N VAL A 6 7.46 13.37 26.88
CA VAL A 6 8.46 14.44 26.72
C VAL A 6 9.07 14.78 28.07
N TRP A 7 8.26 14.86 29.12
CA TRP A 7 8.79 15.07 30.48
C TRP A 7 9.74 13.95 30.91
N ILE A 8 9.40 12.68 30.65
CA ILE A 8 10.26 11.52 30.97
C ILE A 8 11.57 11.56 30.18
N GLN A 9 11.52 11.91 28.90
CA GLN A 9 12.69 12.04 28.04
C GLN A 9 13.65 13.14 28.55
N ASP A 10 13.10 14.29 28.93
CA ASP A 10 13.89 15.45 29.34
C ASP A 10 14.36 15.41 30.80
N ASN A 11 13.61 14.78 31.71
CA ASN A 11 13.85 14.87 33.16
C ASN A 11 14.33 13.55 33.80
N VAL A 12 14.11 12.39 33.17
CA VAL A 12 14.43 11.08 33.77
C VAL A 12 15.55 10.40 33.00
N SER A 13 15.30 9.99 31.77
CA SER A 13 16.35 9.52 30.85
C SER A 13 15.78 9.32 29.46
N TRP A 14 16.63 9.54 28.46
CA TRP A 14 16.34 9.21 27.07
C TRP A 14 16.02 7.72 26.91
N GLY A 15 16.81 6.84 27.56
CA GLY A 15 16.63 5.39 27.50
C GLY A 15 15.24 4.92 27.95
N LEU A 16 14.72 5.43 29.07
CA LEU A 16 13.36 5.11 29.52
C LEU A 16 12.29 5.75 28.62
N GLY A 17 12.55 6.96 28.12
CA GLY A 17 11.67 7.66 27.19
C GLY A 17 11.41 6.90 25.89
N PHE A 18 12.40 6.21 25.33
CA PHE A 18 12.23 5.34 24.16
C PHE A 18 11.87 3.89 24.52
N GLY A 19 12.32 3.41 25.68
CA GLY A 19 12.05 2.05 26.15
C GLY A 19 10.56 1.79 26.36
N ILE A 20 9.83 2.75 26.95
CA ILE A 20 8.39 2.60 27.20
C ILE A 20 7.59 2.39 25.90
N PRO A 21 7.70 3.26 24.87
CA PRO A 21 7.08 3.00 23.56
C PRO A 21 7.54 1.69 22.91
N ALA A 22 8.83 1.35 23.01
CA ALA A 22 9.37 0.12 22.42
C ALA A 22 8.73 -1.14 23.04
N VAL A 23 8.61 -1.20 24.36
CA VAL A 23 7.95 -2.30 25.06
C VAL A 23 6.46 -2.35 24.72
N ALA A 24 5.77 -1.21 24.68
CA ALA A 24 4.38 -1.14 24.26
C ALA A 24 4.17 -1.68 22.83
N MET A 25 5.05 -1.31 21.89
CA MET A 25 5.03 -1.83 20.53
C MET A 25 5.32 -3.34 20.48
N ALA A 26 6.27 -3.84 21.28
CA ALA A 26 6.55 -5.27 21.36
C ALA A 26 5.34 -6.07 21.85
N ILE A 27 4.65 -5.59 22.89
CA ILE A 27 3.41 -6.21 23.39
C ILE A 27 2.33 -6.20 22.30
N ALA A 28 2.15 -5.08 21.60
CA ALA A 28 1.18 -4.98 20.51
C ALA A 28 1.46 -5.98 19.38
N VAL A 29 2.72 -6.12 18.97
CA VAL A 29 3.15 -7.08 17.94
C VAL A 29 2.90 -8.53 18.38
N VAL A 30 3.26 -8.89 19.62
CA VAL A 30 3.01 -10.23 20.17
C VAL A 30 1.51 -10.55 20.20
N SER A 31 0.68 -9.59 20.65
CA SER A 31 -0.77 -9.73 20.67
C SER A 31 -1.35 -9.92 19.26
N PHE A 32 -0.88 -9.13 18.29
CA PHE A 32 -1.27 -9.24 16.88
C PHE A 32 -0.95 -10.63 16.31
N PHE A 33 0.27 -11.14 16.58
CA PHE A 33 0.66 -12.48 16.11
C PHE A 33 -0.10 -13.61 16.82
N SER A 34 -0.36 -13.48 18.13
CA SER A 34 -1.19 -14.44 18.88
C SER A 34 -2.59 -14.56 18.27
N GLY A 35 -3.15 -13.46 17.78
CA GLY A 35 -4.45 -13.44 17.10
C GLY A 35 -4.42 -13.97 15.66
N THR A 36 -3.26 -14.14 15.02
CA THR A 36 -3.14 -14.38 13.55
C THR A 36 -4.01 -15.52 13.03
N ARG A 37 -4.19 -16.61 13.80
CA ARG A 37 -5.05 -17.74 13.39
C ARG A 37 -6.53 -17.39 13.27
N LEU A 38 -6.99 -16.34 13.95
CA LEU A 38 -8.37 -15.85 13.90
C LEU A 38 -8.60 -14.89 12.71
N TYR A 39 -7.54 -14.38 12.07
CA TYR A 39 -7.68 -13.44 10.97
C TYR A 39 -8.08 -14.17 9.68
N ARG A 40 -9.08 -13.62 8.99
CA ARG A 40 -9.44 -14.04 7.63
C ARG A 40 -8.60 -13.27 6.63
N ASN A 41 -7.60 -13.93 6.04
CA ASN A 41 -6.75 -13.34 5.02
C ASN A 41 -7.55 -13.06 3.74
N GLN A 42 -7.59 -11.79 3.33
CA GLN A 42 -8.14 -11.41 2.03
C GLN A 42 -7.15 -11.79 0.94
N LYS A 43 -7.66 -12.20 -0.23
CA LYS A 43 -6.80 -12.39 -1.40
C LYS A 43 -6.16 -11.04 -1.74
N PRO A 44 -4.85 -10.98 -2.01
CA PRO A 44 -4.18 -9.72 -2.32
C PRO A 44 -4.84 -9.09 -3.55
N GLY A 45 -5.43 -7.91 -3.34
CA GLY A 45 -5.81 -7.01 -4.42
C GLY A 45 -4.54 -6.41 -4.98
N GLY A 46 -4.32 -6.44 -6.30
CA GLY A 46 -3.07 -5.86 -6.82
C GLY A 46 -3.01 -4.33 -6.69
N SER A 47 -1.82 -3.77 -6.93
CA SER A 47 -1.51 -2.37 -6.62
C SER A 47 -1.94 -1.39 -7.72
N PRO A 48 -2.62 -0.27 -7.39
CA PRO A 48 -2.88 0.81 -8.32
C PRO A 48 -1.60 1.39 -8.95
N ILE A 49 -0.50 1.40 -8.20
CA ILE A 49 0.79 1.91 -8.68
C ILE A 49 1.29 1.06 -9.85
N THR A 50 1.19 -0.27 -9.74
CA THR A 50 1.57 -1.18 -10.82
C THR A 50 0.76 -0.90 -12.08
N ARG A 51 -0.52 -0.56 -11.94
CA ARG A 51 -1.38 -0.18 -13.08
C ARG A 51 -0.91 1.10 -13.76
N THR A 52 -0.59 2.14 -12.98
CA THR A 52 -0.07 3.39 -13.53
C THR A 52 1.28 3.17 -14.22
N CYS A 53 2.18 2.38 -13.62
CA CYS A 53 3.45 2.03 -14.22
C CYS A 53 3.29 1.26 -15.55
N GLN A 54 2.33 0.33 -15.64
CA GLN A 54 2.04 -0.39 -16.88
C GLN A 54 1.68 0.55 -18.02
N VAL A 55 0.81 1.54 -17.76
CA VAL A 55 0.42 2.55 -18.76
C VAL A 55 1.62 3.42 -19.15
N ILE A 56 2.37 3.94 -18.17
CA ILE A 56 3.57 4.76 -18.44
C ILE A 56 4.58 3.99 -19.30
N VAL A 57 4.88 2.73 -18.94
CA VAL A 57 5.82 1.89 -19.67
C VAL A 57 5.30 1.57 -21.08
N ALA A 58 4.01 1.26 -21.23
CA ALA A 58 3.39 1.00 -22.52
C ALA A 58 3.46 2.24 -23.43
N SER A 59 3.14 3.42 -22.91
CA SER A 59 3.19 4.68 -23.65
C SER A 59 4.61 5.04 -24.09
N ILE A 60 5.61 4.92 -23.22
CA ILE A 60 7.01 5.18 -23.57
C ILE A 60 7.50 4.19 -24.63
N ARG A 61 7.20 2.89 -24.47
CA ARG A 61 7.61 1.87 -25.43
C ARG A 61 6.96 2.04 -26.80
N LYS A 62 5.74 2.57 -26.84
CA LYS A 62 4.96 2.76 -28.08
C LYS A 62 4.94 4.21 -28.57
N TYR A 63 5.83 5.07 -28.06
CA TYR A 63 5.79 6.51 -28.39
C TYR A 63 5.99 6.79 -29.90
N ASN A 64 6.67 5.88 -30.62
CA ASN A 64 6.97 5.99 -32.04
C ASN A 64 6.03 5.13 -32.92
N VAL A 65 4.90 4.68 -32.38
CA VAL A 65 3.88 3.95 -33.14
C VAL A 65 2.88 4.96 -33.68
N GLU A 66 2.64 4.95 -35.00
CA GLU A 66 1.62 5.80 -35.61
C GLU A 66 0.23 5.43 -35.09
N VAL A 67 -0.54 6.45 -34.68
CA VAL A 67 -1.92 6.29 -34.22
C VAL A 67 -2.80 6.10 -35.47
N PRO A 68 -3.65 5.07 -35.53
CA PRO A 68 -4.58 4.91 -36.64
C PRO A 68 -5.50 6.13 -36.77
N ASP A 69 -5.72 6.63 -38.00
CA ASP A 69 -6.65 7.75 -38.27
C ASP A 69 -8.12 7.41 -37.98
N ASP A 70 -8.45 6.11 -37.97
CA ASP A 70 -9.80 5.60 -37.74
C ASP A 70 -9.99 5.23 -36.26
N GLU A 71 -10.73 6.09 -35.55
CA GLU A 71 -11.05 5.94 -34.12
C GLU A 71 -11.78 4.62 -33.80
N SER A 72 -12.52 4.05 -34.76
CA SER A 72 -13.28 2.81 -34.58
C SER A 72 -12.40 1.58 -34.32
N ARG A 73 -11.09 1.69 -34.58
CA ARG A 73 -10.11 0.63 -34.34
C ARG A 73 -9.55 0.62 -32.91
N LEU A 74 -9.79 1.69 -32.14
CA LEU A 74 -9.44 1.74 -30.72
C LEU A 74 -10.58 1.13 -29.91
N TYR A 75 -10.33 -0.02 -29.29
CA TYR A 75 -11.31 -0.70 -28.44
C TYR A 75 -10.81 -0.76 -27.00
N GLU A 76 -11.75 -0.64 -26.06
CA GLU A 76 -11.51 -0.97 -24.67
C GLU A 76 -11.70 -2.48 -24.48
N THR A 77 -10.77 -3.16 -23.82
CA THR A 77 -10.93 -4.59 -23.52
C THR A 77 -12.20 -4.78 -22.66
N GLN A 78 -13.13 -5.63 -23.12
CA GLN A 78 -14.44 -5.89 -22.49
C GLN A 78 -14.37 -6.67 -21.15
N GLU A 79 -13.18 -6.87 -20.59
CA GLU A 79 -13.03 -7.58 -19.34
C GLU A 79 -13.72 -6.82 -18.20
N THR A 80 -14.75 -7.45 -17.63
CA THR A 80 -15.53 -6.93 -16.49
C THR A 80 -14.74 -6.94 -15.19
N LEU A 81 -13.65 -7.72 -15.15
CA LEU A 81 -12.67 -7.73 -14.08
C LEU A 81 -11.41 -7.03 -14.55
N SER A 82 -10.83 -6.19 -13.68
CA SER A 82 -9.48 -5.69 -13.91
C SER A 82 -8.53 -6.87 -14.06
N ALA A 83 -7.59 -6.82 -15.02
CA ALA A 83 -6.48 -7.78 -15.12
C ALA A 83 -5.72 -7.93 -13.79
N ILE A 84 -5.87 -6.94 -12.91
CA ILE A 84 -5.45 -6.97 -11.52
C ILE A 84 -6.58 -7.55 -10.66
N GLN A 85 -6.37 -8.78 -10.19
CA GLN A 85 -7.26 -9.45 -9.23
C GLN A 85 -7.56 -8.54 -8.04
N GLY A 86 -8.85 -8.32 -7.74
CA GLY A 86 -9.31 -7.54 -6.58
C GLY A 86 -9.50 -6.04 -6.79
N SER A 87 -9.27 -5.50 -8.00
CA SER A 87 -9.53 -4.08 -8.31
C SER A 87 -10.79 -3.89 -9.16
N ARG A 88 -11.55 -2.82 -8.91
CA ARG A 88 -12.66 -2.39 -9.79
C ARG A 88 -12.09 -1.84 -11.10
N LYS A 89 -12.82 -2.03 -12.20
CA LYS A 89 -12.51 -1.39 -13.49
C LYS A 89 -12.44 0.14 -13.31
N LEU A 90 -11.54 0.80 -14.04
CA LEU A 90 -11.53 2.28 -14.11
C LEU A 90 -12.64 2.69 -15.07
#